data_AF-A0A4Q0LSH8-F1
#
_entry.id   AF-A0A4Q0LSH8-F1
#
_cell.length_a   1.000
_cell.length_b   1.000
_cell.length_c   1.000
_cell.angle_alpha   90.00
_cell.angle_beta   90.00
_cell.angle_gamma   90.00
#
_symmetry.space_group_name_H-M   'P 1'
#
loop_
_entity.id
_entity.type
_entity.pdbx_description
1 polymer ?
#
loop_
_entity_poly.entity_id
_entity_poly.type
_entity_poly.pdbx_seq_one_letter_code
_entity_poly.pdbx_strand_id
1 'polypeptide(L)'
;MKDSMSLKDMESYRGRLEVPDDFDSFWSKEIKKIEAKPFKLIKRNFGDNIKNVVFYDLFFKGTDNGIVHAKCIFPAHEKNIPVVFYFHGYMGQALDWVDFMQYAAIGVGVVAMDVRGQQGQSVDNGTYAGNTVLGHIIRGAVDGPDHLFYKNVYLDVYTLIETVADMSRVDKEHLYSWGGSQGGALSLIAAALNPRIKMCYSIPVSF
;
A
#
# COMPACT_ATOMS: atom_id res chain seq x y z
N MET A 1 -16.65 -0.98 -20.96
CA MET A 1 -17.48 0.25 -21.14
C MET A 1 -16.81 1.06 -22.25
N LYS A 2 -17.50 1.58 -23.29
CA LYS A 2 -16.80 2.38 -24.31
C LYS A 2 -16.57 3.78 -23.76
N ASP A 3 -15.31 4.15 -23.56
CA ASP A 3 -14.94 5.53 -23.22
C ASP A 3 -15.42 6.48 -24.30
N SER A 4 -16.05 7.58 -23.88
CA SER A 4 -16.59 8.61 -24.78
C SER A 4 -15.55 9.61 -25.25
N MET A 5 -14.36 9.58 -24.66
CA MET A 5 -13.25 10.50 -24.95
C MET A 5 -12.35 9.90 -26.04
N SER A 6 -11.89 10.73 -27.00
CA SER A 6 -10.91 10.26 -27.98
C SER A 6 -9.53 10.07 -27.32
N LEU A 7 -8.66 9.22 -27.88
CA LEU A 7 -7.30 9.05 -27.37
C LEU A 7 -6.55 10.39 -27.28
N LYS A 8 -6.71 11.25 -28.30
CA LYS A 8 -6.10 12.58 -28.33
C LYS A 8 -6.57 13.46 -27.18
N ASP A 9 -7.85 13.41 -26.85
CA ASP A 9 -8.40 14.17 -25.74
C ASP A 9 -7.88 13.61 -24.40
N MET A 10 -7.78 12.29 -24.26
CA MET A 10 -7.24 11.62 -23.07
C MET A 10 -5.79 12.05 -22.76
N GLU A 11 -4.93 12.17 -23.77
CA GLU A 11 -3.53 12.61 -23.60
C GLU A 11 -3.41 14.03 -23.03
N SER A 12 -4.40 14.89 -23.32
CA SER A 12 -4.45 16.27 -22.87
C SER A 12 -5.31 16.50 -21.62
N TYR A 13 -6.07 15.49 -21.18
CA TYR A 13 -6.94 15.58 -20.02
C TYR A 13 -6.14 15.80 -18.72
N ARG A 14 -6.63 16.68 -17.85
CA ARG A 14 -5.96 17.06 -16.58
C ARG A 14 -6.83 16.83 -15.34
N GLY A 15 -7.92 16.10 -15.49
CA GLY A 15 -8.94 15.99 -14.46
C GLY A 15 -10.03 17.05 -14.61
N ARG A 16 -11.08 16.92 -13.78
CA ARG A 16 -12.25 17.81 -13.77
C ARG A 16 -12.47 18.50 -12.43
N LEU A 17 -11.70 18.12 -11.42
CA LEU A 17 -11.84 18.61 -10.06
C LEU A 17 -10.67 19.55 -9.80
N GLU A 18 -10.98 20.70 -9.20
CA GLU A 18 -9.96 21.58 -8.67
C GLU A 18 -9.22 20.90 -7.51
N VAL A 19 -7.91 21.11 -7.46
CA VAL A 19 -7.08 20.66 -6.33
C VAL A 19 -7.32 21.63 -5.17
N PRO A 20 -7.62 21.14 -3.96
CA PRO A 20 -7.76 22.02 -2.79
C PRO A 20 -6.50 22.88 -2.57
N ASP A 21 -6.67 24.15 -2.22
CA ASP A 21 -5.57 25.10 -2.01
C ASP A 21 -4.58 24.64 -0.92
N ASP A 22 -5.06 23.84 0.04
CA ASP A 22 -4.29 23.34 1.18
C ASP A 22 -3.73 21.93 0.96
N PHE A 23 -3.90 21.32 -0.22
CA PHE A 23 -3.61 19.91 -0.49
C PHE A 23 -2.20 19.47 -0.05
N ASP A 24 -1.15 20.19 -0.47
CA ASP A 24 0.23 19.85 -0.13
C ASP A 24 0.51 20.03 1.37
N SER A 25 -0.06 21.08 1.96
CA SER A 25 0.11 21.39 3.38
C SER A 25 -0.58 20.36 4.27
N PHE A 26 -1.75 19.87 3.85
CA PHE A 26 -2.50 18.81 4.50
C PHE A 26 -1.68 17.53 4.59
N TRP A 27 -1.18 17.01 3.46
CA TRP A 27 -0.38 15.78 3.45
C TRP A 27 0.94 15.92 4.20
N SER A 28 1.61 17.05 4.04
CA SER A 28 2.83 17.35 4.79
C SER A 28 2.60 17.33 6.31
N LYS A 29 1.46 17.85 6.76
CA LYS A 29 1.06 17.84 8.18
C LYS A 29 0.73 16.42 8.65
N GLU A 30 -0.03 15.65 7.88
CA GLU A 30 -0.39 14.27 8.24
C GLU A 30 0.84 13.36 8.31
N ILE A 31 1.76 13.44 7.35
CA ILE A 31 3.01 12.66 7.37
C ILE A 31 3.87 13.04 8.58
N LYS A 32 3.98 14.33 8.93
CA LYS A 32 4.75 14.78 10.11
C LYS A 32 4.20 14.24 11.43
N LYS A 33 2.93 13.84 11.50
CA LYS A 33 2.33 13.20 12.69
C LYS A 33 2.67 11.71 12.79
N ILE A 34 3.22 11.11 11.73
CA ILE A 34 3.63 9.70 11.74
C ILE A 34 4.97 9.60 12.46
N GLU A 35 4.92 9.00 13.65
CA GLU A 35 6.11 8.56 14.37
C GLU A 35 6.49 7.13 13.95
N ALA A 36 7.77 6.78 14.10
CA ALA A 36 8.20 5.39 13.93
C ALA A 36 7.47 4.50 14.93
N LYS A 37 6.70 3.54 14.43
CA LYS A 37 5.91 2.64 15.27
C LYS A 37 6.56 1.27 15.36
N PRO A 38 6.50 0.61 16.53
CA PRO A 38 6.94 -0.77 16.64
C PRO A 38 6.09 -1.64 15.71
N PHE A 39 6.76 -2.55 15.01
CA PHE A 39 6.13 -3.57 14.18
C PHE A 39 6.45 -4.97 14.72
N LYS A 40 5.61 -5.93 14.38
CA LYS A 40 5.76 -7.35 14.71
C LYS A 40 5.97 -8.13 13.43
N LEU A 41 7.03 -8.94 13.38
CA LEU A 41 7.22 -9.95 12.33
C LEU A 41 6.91 -11.33 12.89
N ILE A 42 6.07 -12.09 12.20
CA ILE A 42 5.74 -13.48 12.50
C ILE A 42 6.23 -14.32 11.34
N LYS A 43 7.32 -15.08 11.57
CA LYS A 43 7.86 -15.97 10.54
C LYS A 43 6.85 -17.09 10.25
N ARG A 44 6.54 -17.31 8.97
CA ARG A 44 5.76 -18.45 8.49
C ARG A 44 6.67 -19.59 8.08
N ASN A 45 6.26 -20.82 8.40
CA ASN A 45 6.92 -22.04 7.97
C ASN A 45 5.95 -22.82 7.07
N PHE A 46 6.38 -23.07 5.82
CA PHE A 46 5.64 -23.85 4.83
C PHE A 46 6.31 -25.20 4.54
N GLY A 47 7.16 -25.66 5.46
CA GLY A 47 7.90 -26.92 5.37
C GLY A 47 9.38 -26.74 5.06
N ASP A 48 10.18 -27.74 5.43
CA ASP A 48 11.64 -27.67 5.42
C ASP A 48 12.28 -27.70 4.02
N ASN A 49 11.47 -27.92 2.98
CA ASN A 49 11.91 -27.95 1.59
C ASN A 49 12.09 -26.54 1.00
N ILE A 50 11.48 -25.50 1.59
CA ILE A 50 11.60 -24.11 1.13
C ILE A 50 12.70 -23.41 1.94
N LYS A 51 13.93 -23.51 1.45
CA LYS A 51 15.12 -22.98 2.16
C LYS A 51 15.57 -21.61 1.68
N ASN A 52 15.31 -21.29 0.42
CA ASN A 52 15.83 -20.08 -0.24
C ASN A 52 14.92 -18.85 -0.09
N VAL A 53 13.74 -19.01 0.49
CA VAL A 53 12.76 -17.93 0.67
C VAL A 53 12.30 -17.92 2.12
N VAL A 54 12.17 -16.73 2.69
CA VAL A 54 11.56 -16.53 4.01
C VAL A 54 10.30 -15.70 3.90
N PHE A 55 9.31 -16.08 4.71
CA PHE A 55 7.98 -15.52 4.71
C PHE A 55 7.68 -14.96 6.10
N TYR A 56 7.13 -13.75 6.16
CA TYR A 56 6.69 -13.13 7.40
C TYR A 56 5.31 -12.52 7.21
N ASP A 57 4.44 -12.68 8.20
CA ASP A 57 3.37 -11.70 8.40
C ASP A 57 3.97 -10.52 9.17
N LEU A 58 3.77 -9.31 8.65
CA LEU A 58 4.15 -8.05 9.28
C LEU A 58 2.91 -7.37 9.81
N PHE A 59 2.94 -6.94 11.07
CA PHE A 59 1.87 -6.15 11.68
C PHE A 59 2.40 -4.85 12.29
N PHE A 60 1.70 -3.74 12.09
CA PHE A 60 1.93 -2.50 12.81
C PHE A 60 0.62 -1.75 13.08
N LYS A 61 0.66 -0.81 14.01
CA LYS A 61 -0.50 0.04 14.34
C LYS A 61 -0.58 1.22 13.37
N GLY A 62 -1.63 1.30 12.56
CA GLY A 62 -1.93 2.45 11.71
C GLY A 62 -2.46 3.66 12.50
N THR A 63 -2.91 4.68 11.79
CA THR A 63 -3.75 5.76 12.37
C THR A 63 -5.12 5.23 12.79
N ASP A 64 -5.84 5.98 13.64
CA ASP A 64 -7.18 5.63 14.16
C ASP A 64 -7.28 4.22 14.74
N ASN A 65 -6.22 3.82 15.44
CA ASN A 65 -6.08 2.49 16.04
C ASN A 65 -6.21 1.32 15.05
N GLY A 66 -6.11 1.57 13.74
CA GLY A 66 -6.07 0.53 12.72
C GLY A 66 -4.90 -0.43 12.94
N ILE A 67 -5.06 -1.67 12.52
CA ILE A 67 -3.99 -2.66 12.49
C ILE A 67 -3.72 -2.98 11.03
N VAL A 68 -2.49 -2.76 10.60
CA VAL A 68 -2.07 -3.04 9.22
C VAL A 68 -1.33 -4.35 9.22
N HIS A 69 -1.71 -5.21 8.30
CA HIS A 69 -1.04 -6.46 7.96
C HIS A 69 -0.40 -6.36 6.57
N ALA A 70 0.79 -6.94 6.43
CA ALA A 70 1.40 -7.18 5.14
C ALA A 70 2.12 -8.53 5.11
N LYS A 71 1.98 -9.25 3.99
CA LYS A 71 2.79 -10.42 3.70
C LYS A 71 4.16 -9.95 3.22
N CYS A 72 5.24 -10.42 3.83
CA CYS A 72 6.61 -10.12 3.43
C CYS A 72 7.31 -11.38 2.96
N ILE A 73 7.87 -11.35 1.75
CA ILE A 73 8.58 -12.44 1.11
C ILE A 73 9.98 -11.94 0.76
N PHE A 74 11.03 -12.61 1.22
CA PHE A 74 12.41 -12.23 0.92
C PHE A 74 13.25 -13.44 0.54
N PRO A 75 14.26 -13.27 -0.33
CA PRO A 75 15.38 -14.20 -0.40
C PRO A 75 15.97 -14.47 1.00
N ALA A 76 16.22 -15.73 1.33
CA ALA A 76 16.62 -16.13 2.69
C ALA A 76 18.05 -15.71 3.04
N HIS A 77 18.95 -15.74 2.06
CA HIS A 77 20.40 -15.65 2.25
C HIS A 77 21.02 -14.36 1.70
N GLU A 78 20.19 -13.38 1.32
CA GLU A 78 20.65 -12.12 0.76
C GLU A 78 20.53 -10.97 1.77
N LYS A 79 21.25 -9.90 1.46
CA LYS A 79 21.22 -8.60 2.15
C LYS A 79 21.15 -7.53 1.08
N ASN A 80 20.76 -6.30 1.46
CA ASN A 80 20.54 -5.20 0.52
C ASN A 80 19.59 -5.65 -0.60
N ILE A 81 18.44 -6.16 -0.20
CA ILE A 81 17.42 -6.72 -1.08
C ILE A 81 16.54 -5.58 -1.61
N PRO A 82 16.47 -5.36 -2.94
CA PRO A 82 15.46 -4.48 -3.54
C PRO A 82 14.05 -4.96 -3.20
N VAL A 83 13.11 -4.05 -2.98
CA VAL A 83 11.74 -4.43 -2.55
C VAL A 83 10.68 -3.87 -3.47
N VAL A 84 9.72 -4.73 -3.79
CA VAL A 84 8.50 -4.38 -4.50
C VAL A 84 7.32 -4.38 -3.52
N PHE A 85 6.67 -3.24 -3.36
CA PHE A 85 5.43 -3.11 -2.60
C PHE A 85 4.24 -3.41 -3.52
N TYR A 86 3.44 -4.41 -3.17
CA TYR A 86 2.22 -4.79 -3.87
C TYR A 86 0.98 -4.29 -3.12
N PHE A 87 0.04 -3.73 -3.89
CA PHE A 87 -1.27 -3.32 -3.39
C PHE A 87 -2.39 -4.00 -4.18
N HIS A 88 -3.40 -4.52 -3.48
CA HIS A 88 -4.50 -5.28 -4.07
C HIS A 88 -5.66 -4.40 -4.58
N GLY A 89 -6.54 -5.01 -5.39
CA GLY A 89 -7.77 -4.41 -5.88
C GLY A 89 -8.87 -4.28 -4.81
N TYR A 90 -9.88 -3.46 -5.08
CA TYR A 90 -10.93 -3.13 -4.12
C TYR A 90 -11.75 -4.36 -3.70
N MET A 91 -12.08 -4.41 -2.40
CA MET A 91 -12.75 -5.50 -1.68
C MET A 91 -11.95 -6.83 -1.63
N GLY A 92 -10.68 -6.80 -2.03
CA GLY A 92 -9.79 -7.97 -2.03
C GLY A 92 -8.86 -8.03 -0.82
N GLN A 93 -7.76 -8.76 -1.03
CA GLN A 93 -6.63 -8.93 -0.11
C GLN A 93 -5.33 -9.16 -0.92
N ALA A 94 -4.20 -9.19 -0.24
CA ALA A 94 -2.93 -9.62 -0.83
C ALA A 94 -3.04 -11.03 -1.43
N LEU A 95 -2.42 -11.23 -2.60
CA LEU A 95 -2.37 -12.53 -3.29
C LEU A 95 -1.70 -13.61 -2.42
N ASP A 96 -1.77 -14.86 -2.86
CA ASP A 96 -1.17 -15.97 -2.12
C ASP A 96 0.35 -15.91 -2.16
N TRP A 97 0.98 -16.55 -1.18
CA TRP A 97 2.44 -16.53 -1.02
C TRP A 97 3.19 -17.00 -2.27
N VAL A 98 2.62 -17.98 -2.97
CA VAL A 98 3.19 -18.57 -4.18
C VAL A 98 3.24 -17.57 -5.33
N ASP A 99 2.30 -16.62 -5.40
CA ASP A 99 2.21 -15.60 -6.45
C ASP A 99 3.36 -14.57 -6.39
N PHE A 100 4.17 -14.61 -5.32
CA PHE A 100 5.30 -13.72 -5.12
C PHE A 100 6.66 -14.43 -5.12
N MET A 101 6.70 -15.77 -5.17
CA MET A 101 7.95 -16.52 -5.03
C MET A 101 8.95 -16.27 -6.18
N GLN A 102 8.45 -15.94 -7.37
CA GLN A 102 9.28 -15.59 -8.53
C GLN A 102 10.16 -14.36 -8.29
N TYR A 103 9.73 -13.42 -7.43
CA TYR A 103 10.55 -12.26 -7.07
C TYR A 103 11.76 -12.69 -6.23
N ALA A 104 11.53 -13.57 -5.25
CA ALA A 104 12.61 -14.07 -4.42
C ALA A 104 13.64 -14.88 -5.24
N ALA A 105 13.20 -15.56 -6.30
CA ALA A 105 14.08 -16.29 -7.21
C ALA A 105 15.03 -15.37 -8.01
N ILE A 106 14.70 -14.09 -8.16
CA ILE A 106 15.53 -13.09 -8.84
C ILE A 106 16.18 -12.09 -7.86
N GLY A 107 16.23 -12.42 -6.56
CA GLY A 107 16.87 -11.58 -5.54
C GLY A 107 16.03 -10.37 -5.09
N VAL A 108 14.72 -10.38 -5.35
CA VAL A 108 13.82 -9.26 -5.02
C VAL A 108 12.86 -9.66 -3.90
N GLY A 109 12.72 -8.79 -2.90
CA GLY A 109 11.72 -8.92 -1.85
C GLY A 109 10.36 -8.37 -2.27
N VAL A 110 9.28 -8.93 -1.73
CA VAL A 110 7.92 -8.42 -1.92
C VAL A 110 7.28 -8.14 -0.58
N VAL A 111 6.62 -6.99 -0.49
CA VAL A 111 5.74 -6.65 0.64
C VAL A 111 4.35 -6.36 0.11
N ALA A 112 3.39 -7.22 0.42
CA ALA A 112 2.03 -7.16 -0.06
C ALA A 112 1.09 -6.73 1.08
N MET A 113 0.60 -5.50 1.02
CA MET A 113 -0.24 -4.90 2.08
C MET A 113 -1.71 -5.31 1.92
N ASP A 114 -2.36 -5.68 3.03
CA ASP A 114 -3.81 -5.75 3.10
C ASP A 114 -4.38 -4.35 3.44
N VAL A 115 -5.36 -3.88 2.69
CA VAL A 115 -6.07 -2.64 3.02
C VAL A 115 -7.03 -2.91 4.18
N ARG A 116 -6.93 -2.07 5.23
CA ARG A 116 -7.79 -2.16 6.43
C ARG A 116 -9.27 -2.29 6.11
N GLY A 117 -9.96 -3.20 6.80
CA GLY A 117 -11.40 -3.40 6.68
C GLY A 117 -11.84 -4.02 5.34
N GLN A 118 -10.92 -4.57 4.54
CA GLN A 118 -11.25 -5.38 3.36
C GLN A 118 -11.05 -6.88 3.67
N GLN A 119 -10.87 -7.73 2.65
CA GLN A 119 -10.88 -9.18 2.82
C GLN A 119 -9.65 -9.74 3.57
N GLY A 120 -8.59 -8.94 3.68
CA GLY A 120 -7.32 -9.34 4.30
C GLY A 120 -7.33 -9.29 5.84
N GLN A 121 -6.15 -9.34 6.44
CA GLN A 121 -6.01 -9.36 7.91
C GLN A 121 -5.88 -7.96 8.54
N SER A 122 -5.81 -6.90 7.74
CA SER A 122 -5.80 -5.53 8.25
C SER A 122 -7.16 -5.14 8.82
N VAL A 123 -7.16 -4.58 10.02
CA VAL A 123 -8.39 -4.20 10.75
C VAL A 123 -8.58 -2.69 10.73
N ASP A 124 -9.74 -2.23 10.30
CA ASP A 124 -10.18 -0.84 10.44
C ASP A 124 -10.90 -0.68 11.78
N ASN A 125 -10.25 -0.02 12.74
CA ASN A 125 -10.84 0.32 14.05
C ASN A 125 -11.32 1.79 14.09
N GLY A 126 -11.39 2.47 12.94
CA GLY A 126 -11.87 3.83 12.86
C GLY A 126 -13.37 3.94 13.20
N THR A 127 -13.76 5.10 13.71
CA THR A 127 -15.17 5.48 13.89
C THR A 127 -15.50 6.59 12.92
N TYR A 128 -16.59 6.45 12.18
CA TYR A 128 -16.95 7.35 11.08
C TYR A 128 -18.43 7.72 11.18
N ALA A 129 -18.77 9.00 10.99
CA ALA A 129 -20.15 9.40 10.77
C ALA A 129 -20.57 9.19 9.31
N GLY A 130 -21.88 9.23 9.07
CA GLY A 130 -22.47 9.03 7.75
C GLY A 130 -22.50 7.56 7.32
N ASN A 131 -22.34 7.31 6.02
CA ASN A 131 -22.48 5.97 5.47
C ASN A 131 -21.30 5.05 5.85
N THR A 132 -21.62 3.94 6.51
CA THR A 132 -20.67 2.88 6.88
C THR A 132 -20.95 1.54 6.21
N VAL A 133 -22.11 1.38 5.56
CA VAL A 133 -22.61 0.10 5.01
C VAL A 133 -21.83 -0.35 3.78
N LEU A 134 -21.65 0.53 2.80
CA LEU A 134 -20.95 0.20 1.55
C LEU A 134 -20.24 1.44 0.99
N GLY A 135 -19.01 1.26 0.52
CA GLY A 135 -18.25 2.31 -0.17
C GLY A 135 -17.25 3.01 0.75
N HIS A 136 -16.04 2.47 0.81
CA HIS A 136 -14.92 3.05 1.56
C HIS A 136 -14.48 4.42 1.04
N ILE A 137 -14.79 4.76 -0.22
CA ILE A 137 -14.40 6.05 -0.82
C ILE A 137 -15.04 7.24 -0.10
N ILE A 138 -16.31 7.11 0.31
CA ILE A 138 -17.07 8.22 0.93
C ILE A 138 -17.11 8.14 2.46
N ARG A 139 -16.48 7.11 3.04
CA ARG A 139 -16.51 6.88 4.50
C ARG A 139 -15.73 7.98 5.22
N GLY A 140 -16.41 8.63 6.17
CA GLY A 140 -15.87 9.77 6.92
C GLY A 140 -15.94 11.12 6.19
N ALA A 141 -16.46 11.17 4.96
CA ALA A 141 -16.51 12.41 4.18
C ALA A 141 -17.37 13.51 4.82
N VAL A 142 -18.38 13.15 5.60
CA VAL A 142 -19.26 14.11 6.29
C VAL A 142 -18.59 14.82 7.47
N ASP A 143 -17.55 14.21 8.05
CA ASP A 143 -16.79 14.75 9.18
C ASP A 143 -15.58 15.60 8.71
N GLY A 144 -15.33 15.64 7.40
CA GLY A 144 -14.28 16.43 6.80
C GLY A 144 -12.98 15.66 6.52
N PRO A 145 -11.95 16.35 6.01
CA PRO A 145 -10.75 15.72 5.43
C PRO A 145 -9.94 14.89 6.44
N ASP A 146 -9.97 15.27 7.72
CA ASP A 146 -9.25 14.56 8.78
C ASP A 146 -9.84 13.18 9.11
N HIS A 147 -11.06 12.88 8.66
CA HIS A 147 -11.78 11.65 9.00
C HIS A 147 -11.94 10.69 7.82
N LEU A 148 -11.35 11.02 6.67
CA LEU A 148 -11.46 10.21 5.46
C LEU A 148 -10.78 8.85 5.64
N PHE A 149 -11.52 7.77 5.37
CA PHE A 149 -10.99 6.41 5.41
C PHE A 149 -9.71 6.27 4.56
N TYR A 150 -9.71 6.80 3.33
CA TYR A 150 -8.54 6.70 2.45
C TYR A 150 -7.35 7.55 2.90
N LYS A 151 -7.56 8.60 3.70
CA LYS A 151 -6.44 9.29 4.35
C LYS A 151 -5.65 8.30 5.20
N ASN A 152 -6.35 7.53 6.02
CA ASN A 152 -5.74 6.51 6.87
C ASN A 152 -5.07 5.39 6.06
N VAL A 153 -5.70 4.92 4.97
CA VAL A 153 -5.08 3.92 4.08
C VAL A 153 -3.79 4.45 3.44
N TYR A 154 -3.76 5.72 3.01
CA TYR A 154 -2.58 6.30 2.38
C TYR A 154 -1.44 6.48 3.39
N LEU A 155 -1.77 6.84 4.63
CA LEU A 155 -0.79 6.88 5.72
C LEU A 155 -0.28 5.49 6.12
N ASP A 156 -1.08 4.44 5.96
CA ASP A 156 -0.61 3.05 6.12
C ASP A 156 0.41 2.68 5.05
N VAL A 157 0.14 3.02 3.79
CA VAL A 157 1.09 2.82 2.68
C VAL A 157 2.42 3.50 2.99
N TYR A 158 2.39 4.78 3.37
CA TYR A 158 3.59 5.53 3.75
C TYR A 158 4.34 4.86 4.91
N THR A 159 3.62 4.53 5.99
CA THR A 159 4.20 3.92 7.20
C THR A 159 4.80 2.56 6.92
N LEU A 160 4.16 1.74 6.08
CA LEU A 160 4.67 0.42 5.68
C LEU A 160 5.99 0.56 4.92
N ILE A 161 6.09 1.51 3.99
CA ILE A 161 7.30 1.74 3.21
C ILE A 161 8.46 2.17 4.11
N GLU A 162 8.25 3.14 4.99
CA GLU A 162 9.30 3.56 5.95
C GLU A 162 9.71 2.40 6.87
N THR A 163 8.74 1.64 7.39
CA THR A 163 8.99 0.48 8.27
C THR A 163 9.86 -0.57 7.57
N VAL A 164 9.58 -0.88 6.31
CA VAL A 164 10.31 -1.89 5.54
C VAL A 164 11.67 -1.36 5.08
N ALA A 165 11.77 -0.09 4.69
CA ALA A 165 13.01 0.54 4.28
C ALA A 165 14.08 0.52 5.39
N ASP A 166 13.66 0.58 6.66
CA ASP A 166 14.56 0.54 7.82
C ASP A 166 14.96 -0.88 8.25
N MET A 167 14.44 -1.93 7.59
CA MET A 167 14.88 -3.30 7.86
C MET A 167 16.32 -3.51 7.40
N SER A 168 17.15 -4.14 8.25
CA SER A 168 18.58 -4.36 7.99
C SER A 168 18.93 -5.17 6.72
N ARG A 169 17.95 -5.86 6.13
CA ARG A 169 18.12 -6.64 4.90
C ARG A 169 17.65 -5.93 3.64
N VAL A 170 16.95 -4.81 3.76
CA VAL A 170 16.33 -4.11 2.64
C VAL A 170 17.31 -3.09 2.07
N ASP A 171 17.38 -3.02 0.75
CA ASP A 171 18.02 -1.92 0.04
C ASP A 171 17.04 -0.76 -0.09
N LYS A 172 17.18 0.22 0.81
CA LYS A 172 16.34 1.41 0.87
C LYS A 172 16.46 2.34 -0.35
N GLU A 173 17.45 2.14 -1.22
CA GLU A 173 17.64 2.93 -2.44
C GLU A 173 16.91 2.32 -3.65
N HIS A 174 16.47 1.05 -3.56
CA HIS A 174 15.82 0.30 -4.64
C HIS A 174 14.45 -0.22 -4.19
N LEU A 175 13.52 0.71 -3.98
CA LEU A 175 12.13 0.42 -3.62
C LEU A 175 11.19 0.73 -4.79
N TYR A 176 10.20 -0.12 -5.01
CA TYR A 176 9.26 -0.05 -6.13
C TYR A 176 7.83 -0.31 -5.68
N SER A 177 6.84 0.19 -6.40
CA SER A 177 5.43 -0.08 -6.11
C SER A 177 4.68 -0.61 -7.33
N TRP A 178 3.74 -1.52 -7.11
CA TRP A 178 2.77 -1.89 -8.14
C TRP A 178 1.42 -2.36 -7.60
N GLY A 179 0.41 -2.27 -8.47
CA GLY A 179 -0.90 -2.84 -8.22
C GLY A 179 -1.87 -2.55 -9.36
N GLY A 180 -3.01 -3.23 -9.33
CA GLY A 180 -4.11 -3.06 -10.28
C GLY A 180 -5.33 -2.41 -9.63
N SER A 181 -6.09 -1.60 -10.38
CA SER A 181 -7.32 -0.96 -9.89
C SER A 181 -7.05 -0.03 -8.67
N GLN A 182 -7.70 -0.29 -7.52
CA GLN A 182 -7.34 0.30 -6.23
C GLN A 182 -5.83 0.18 -5.96
N GLY A 183 -5.24 -0.97 -6.22
CA GLY A 183 -3.81 -1.19 -6.04
C GLY A 183 -2.95 -0.30 -6.93
N GLY A 184 -3.43 0.02 -8.13
CA GLY A 184 -2.78 0.97 -9.02
C GLY A 184 -2.82 2.39 -8.47
N ALA A 185 -3.95 2.80 -7.89
CA ALA A 185 -4.05 4.07 -7.19
C ALA A 185 -3.14 4.11 -5.95
N LEU A 186 -3.12 3.06 -5.14
CA LEU A 186 -2.23 2.96 -3.97
C LEU A 186 -0.74 2.93 -4.36
N SER A 187 -0.40 2.35 -5.51
CA SER A 187 0.96 2.41 -6.07
C SER A 187 1.38 3.84 -6.43
N LEU A 188 0.47 4.63 -7.00
CA LEU A 188 0.72 6.06 -7.26
C LEU A 188 0.88 6.84 -5.95
N ILE A 189 0.03 6.57 -4.96
CA ILE A 189 0.13 7.18 -3.62
C ILE A 189 1.46 6.84 -2.94
N ALA A 190 1.91 5.59 -3.04
CA ALA A 190 3.21 5.17 -2.53
C ALA A 190 4.34 6.04 -3.09
N ALA A 191 4.36 6.24 -4.41
CA ALA A 191 5.36 7.06 -5.07
C ALA A 191 5.22 8.57 -4.79
N ALA A 192 3.98 9.06 -4.64
CA ALA A 192 3.72 10.47 -4.38
C ALA A 192 4.09 10.88 -2.94
N LEU A 193 3.79 10.04 -1.95
CA LEU A 193 4.03 10.34 -0.54
C LEU A 193 5.42 9.92 -0.06
N ASN A 194 6.09 9.00 -0.76
CA ASN A 194 7.40 8.48 -0.33
C ASN A 194 8.46 8.58 -1.45
N PRO A 195 9.45 9.48 -1.32
CA PRO A 195 10.47 9.71 -2.36
C PRO A 195 11.48 8.55 -2.52
N ARG A 196 11.43 7.52 -1.67
CA ARG A 196 12.27 6.31 -1.81
C ARG A 196 11.78 5.40 -2.92
N ILE A 197 10.52 5.50 -3.33
CA ILE A 197 9.98 4.71 -4.44
C ILE A 197 10.57 5.23 -5.76
N LYS A 198 11.40 4.40 -6.40
CA LYS A 198 12.11 4.74 -7.65
C LYS A 198 11.29 4.49 -8.90
N MET A 199 10.40 3.49 -8.86
CA MET A 199 9.51 3.16 -9.97
C MET A 199 8.15 2.74 -9.45
N CYS A 200 7.10 3.21 -10.13
CA CYS A 200 5.71 2.89 -9.85
C CYS A 200 5.07 2.30 -11.11
N TYR A 201 4.50 1.11 -10.97
CA TYR A 201 3.69 0.47 -11.99
C TYR A 201 2.22 0.53 -11.58
N SER A 202 1.42 1.33 -12.28
CA SER A 202 0.00 1.50 -12.01
C SER A 202 -0.81 0.90 -13.14
N ILE A 203 -1.55 -0.18 -12.85
CA ILE A 203 -2.37 -0.87 -13.85
C ILE A 203 -3.83 -0.44 -13.65
N PRO A 204 -4.42 0.34 -14.59
CA PRO A 204 -5.83 0.66 -14.52
C PRO A 204 -6.68 -0.59 -14.77
N VAL A 205 -7.94 -0.57 -14.32
CA VAL A 205 -8.87 -1.65 -14.69
C VAL A 205 -9.19 -1.53 -16.17
N SER A 206 -8.86 -2.56 -16.95
CA SER A 206 -9.43 -2.74 -18.29
C SER A 206 -10.88 -3.18 -18.15
N PHE A 207 -11.83 -2.29 -18.48
CA PHE A 207 -13.28 -2.55 -18.54
C PHE A 207 -13.78 -2.76 -19.96
#